data_AF-A0A158A5G0-F1
#
_entry.id   AF-A0A158A5G0-F1
#
_cell.length_a   1.000
_cell.length_b   1.000
_cell.length_c   1.000
_cell.angle_alpha   90.00
_cell.angle_beta   90.00
_cell.angle_gamma   90.00
#
_symmetry.space_group_name_H-M   'P 1'
#
loop_
_entity.id
_entity.type
_entity.pdbx_description
1 polymer ?
#
loop_
_entity_poly.entity_id
_entity_poly.type
_entity_poly.pdbx_seq_one_letter_code
_entity_poly.pdbx_strand_id
1 'polypeptide(L)'
;MNAIPQPKTHQIVDRINALQAASPRFIDPSEISPRSREWRAIRHDIDQLMRVDACAAWELTGSWRGLAGDVEGAEAAFRNSVALGLTDVGRENWMIMRLNLGLFSEAQALYRALGTPSKRDLVAIARYGFLAGAIGRTAELIEETRAAGFAWNDEWAEQVMTARRIMVETDVTDQQAGRLLDCAGTVLRRHGFRPVVVPRVLYVEDICRSVNYSLRIPLPWQQAHDMKHEVIREEGRQGALAAFAFYVTINGESL
;
A
#
# COMPACT_ATOMS: atom_id res chain seq x y z
N MET A 1 -26.66 -15.89 21.75
CA MET A 1 -25.88 -14.76 21.19
C MET A 1 -26.80 -14.00 20.26
N ASN A 2 -27.08 -12.73 20.54
CA ASN A 2 -27.85 -11.89 19.63
C ASN A 2 -26.89 -11.32 18.58
N ALA A 3 -27.17 -11.56 17.30
CA ALA A 3 -26.42 -10.96 16.21
C ALA A 3 -26.68 -9.45 16.22
N ILE A 4 -25.63 -8.66 16.48
CA ILE A 4 -25.70 -7.19 16.39
C ILE A 4 -25.72 -6.84 14.89
N PRO A 5 -26.72 -6.10 14.39
CA PRO A 5 -26.75 -5.69 12.99
C PRO A 5 -25.52 -4.84 12.69
N GLN A 6 -24.72 -5.26 11.71
CA GLN A 6 -23.61 -4.45 11.23
C GLN A 6 -24.10 -3.36 10.26
N PRO A 7 -23.56 -2.13 10.34
CA PRO A 7 -23.78 -1.11 9.33
C PRO A 7 -23.43 -1.63 7.93
N LYS A 8 -24.24 -1.26 6.92
CA LYS A 8 -24.03 -1.69 5.52
C LYS A 8 -22.62 -1.37 5.01
N THR A 9 -22.04 -0.24 5.43
CA THR A 9 -20.66 0.16 5.12
C THR A 9 -19.64 -0.89 5.55
N HIS A 10 -19.72 -1.42 6.79
CA HIS A 10 -18.80 -2.45 7.27
C HIS A 10 -18.91 -3.75 6.45
N GLN A 11 -20.13 -4.17 6.11
CA GLN A 11 -20.35 -5.34 5.27
C GLN A 11 -19.72 -5.17 3.88
N ILE A 12 -19.80 -3.98 3.29
CA ILE A 12 -19.16 -3.70 1.99
C ILE A 12 -17.63 -3.74 2.12
N VAL A 13 -17.07 -3.12 3.18
CA VAL A 13 -15.62 -3.17 3.46
C VAL A 13 -15.12 -4.61 3.59
N ASP A 14 -15.82 -5.44 4.39
CA ASP A 14 -15.44 -6.83 4.60
C ASP A 14 -15.43 -7.62 3.29
N ARG A 15 -16.40 -7.37 2.39
CA ARG A 15 -16.47 -8.02 1.08
C ARG A 15 -15.37 -7.55 0.13
N ILE A 16 -15.04 -6.26 0.14
CA ILE A 16 -13.89 -5.71 -0.60
C ILE A 16 -12.59 -6.37 -0.11
N ASN A 17 -12.39 -6.46 1.21
CA ASN A 17 -11.23 -7.09 1.82
C ASN A 17 -11.16 -8.59 1.50
N ALA A 18 -12.29 -9.29 1.48
CA ALA A 18 -12.36 -10.70 1.08
C ALA A 18 -11.96 -10.90 -0.39
N LEU A 19 -12.47 -10.06 -1.32
CA LEU A 19 -12.01 -10.07 -2.72
C LEU A 19 -10.52 -9.75 -2.83
N GLN A 20 -10.03 -8.87 -1.97
CA GLN A 20 -8.62 -8.54 -1.92
C GLN A 20 -7.75 -9.71 -1.50
N ALA A 21 -8.11 -10.39 -0.42
CA ALA A 21 -7.39 -11.56 0.09
C ALA A 21 -7.47 -12.77 -0.85
N ALA A 22 -8.57 -12.92 -1.59
CA ALA A 22 -8.82 -14.09 -2.43
C ALA A 22 -7.90 -14.22 -3.65
N SER A 23 -7.18 -13.16 -4.04
CA SER A 23 -6.26 -13.23 -5.18
C SER A 23 -5.22 -12.13 -5.15
N PRO A 24 -3.97 -12.38 -5.55
CA PRO A 24 -2.99 -11.31 -5.74
C PRO A 24 -3.15 -10.57 -7.08
N ARG A 25 -4.12 -10.94 -7.93
CA ARG A 25 -4.39 -10.26 -9.20
C ARG A 25 -5.46 -9.19 -9.05
N PHE A 26 -5.42 -8.19 -9.93
CA PHE A 26 -6.55 -7.32 -10.17
C PHE A 26 -7.71 -8.11 -10.77
N ILE A 27 -8.93 -7.67 -10.50
CA ILE A 27 -10.14 -8.25 -11.06
C ILE A 27 -10.26 -7.78 -12.50
N ASP A 28 -10.42 -8.72 -13.43
CA ASP A 28 -10.81 -8.42 -14.82
C ASP A 28 -12.35 -8.29 -14.88
N PRO A 29 -12.90 -7.08 -15.12
CA PRO A 29 -14.34 -6.88 -15.19
C PRO A 29 -15.00 -7.50 -16.43
N SER A 30 -14.21 -7.87 -17.44
CA SER A 30 -14.70 -8.53 -18.66
C SER A 30 -14.88 -10.04 -18.48
N GLU A 31 -14.15 -10.64 -17.55
CA GLU A 31 -14.27 -12.04 -17.20
C GLU A 31 -15.64 -12.33 -16.55
N ILE A 32 -16.21 -13.51 -16.83
CA ILE A 32 -17.39 -14.03 -16.14
C ILE A 32 -16.93 -15.07 -15.11
N SER A 33 -16.49 -14.57 -13.95
CA SER A 33 -16.05 -15.39 -12.81
C SER A 33 -16.85 -15.07 -11.53
N PRO A 34 -16.85 -15.95 -10.51
CA PRO A 34 -17.45 -15.64 -9.21
C PRO A 34 -16.95 -14.31 -8.62
N ARG A 35 -15.65 -14.02 -8.76
CA ARG A 35 -15.04 -12.76 -8.32
C ARG A 35 -15.58 -11.54 -9.06
N SER A 36 -15.65 -11.61 -10.40
CA SER A 36 -16.24 -10.52 -11.20
C SER A 36 -17.72 -10.26 -10.85
N ARG A 37 -18.49 -11.31 -10.54
CA ARG A 37 -19.90 -11.19 -10.14
C ARG A 37 -20.04 -10.52 -8.78
N GLU A 38 -19.23 -10.94 -7.82
CA GLU A 38 -19.19 -10.34 -6.49
C GLU A 38 -18.75 -8.88 -6.53
N TRP A 39 -17.73 -8.55 -7.34
CA TRP A 39 -17.31 -7.18 -7.59
C TRP A 39 -18.46 -6.32 -8.17
N ARG A 40 -19.24 -6.84 -9.12
CA ARG A 40 -20.43 -6.13 -9.64
C ARG A 40 -21.54 -5.99 -8.59
N ALA A 41 -21.73 -7.00 -7.74
CA ALA A 41 -22.72 -6.94 -6.65
C ALA A 41 -22.36 -5.87 -5.61
N ILE A 42 -21.08 -5.76 -5.23
CA ILE A 42 -20.58 -4.68 -4.35
C ILE A 42 -20.91 -3.30 -4.92
N ARG A 43 -20.72 -3.11 -6.23
CA ARG A 43 -21.07 -1.83 -6.90
C ARG A 43 -22.54 -1.46 -6.65
N HIS A 44 -23.45 -2.42 -6.80
CA HIS A 44 -24.87 -2.17 -6.58
C HIS A 44 -25.16 -1.69 -5.15
N ASP A 45 -24.50 -2.29 -4.15
CA ASP A 45 -24.64 -1.87 -2.75
C ASP A 45 -24.05 -0.48 -2.49
N ILE A 46 -22.93 -0.15 -3.15
CA ILE A 46 -22.35 1.21 -3.10
C ILE A 46 -23.31 2.23 -3.74
N ASP A 47 -23.92 1.91 -4.88
CA ASP A 47 -24.90 2.77 -5.55
C ASP A 47 -26.14 3.03 -4.67
N GLN A 48 -26.54 2.05 -3.85
CA GLN A 48 -27.60 2.24 -2.85
C GLN A 48 -27.13 3.15 -1.71
N LEU A 49 -25.91 2.92 -1.18
CA LEU A 49 -25.34 3.72 -0.11
C LEU A 49 -25.17 5.19 -0.52
N MET A 50 -24.81 5.45 -1.77
CA MET A 50 -24.64 6.80 -2.33
C MET A 50 -25.87 7.70 -2.12
N ARG A 51 -27.07 7.13 -2.01
CA ARG A 51 -28.32 7.86 -1.79
C ARG A 51 -28.52 8.33 -0.35
N VAL A 52 -27.79 7.74 0.60
CA VAL A 52 -27.95 7.96 2.04
C VAL A 52 -26.70 8.60 2.64
N ASP A 53 -25.52 8.15 2.21
CA ASP A 53 -24.23 8.65 2.64
C ASP A 53 -23.27 8.68 1.43
N ALA A 54 -23.27 9.83 0.75
CA ALA A 54 -22.46 10.03 -0.45
C ALA A 54 -20.95 10.00 -0.14
N CYS A 55 -20.53 10.50 1.02
CA CYS A 55 -19.11 10.54 1.37
C CYS A 55 -18.54 9.12 1.53
N ALA A 56 -19.18 8.28 2.36
CA ALA A 56 -18.77 6.90 2.54
C ALA A 56 -18.88 6.09 1.24
N ALA A 57 -19.92 6.33 0.43
CA ALA A 57 -20.07 5.65 -0.85
C ALA A 57 -18.95 6.01 -1.85
N TRP A 58 -18.46 7.24 -1.86
CA TRP A 58 -17.31 7.62 -2.69
C TRP A 58 -16.00 6.97 -2.23
N GLU A 59 -15.76 6.87 -0.92
CA GLU A 59 -14.60 6.12 -0.39
C GLU A 59 -14.65 4.64 -0.83
N LEU A 60 -15.82 4.00 -0.65
CA LEU A 60 -16.01 2.61 -1.06
C LEU A 60 -15.91 2.43 -2.58
N THR A 61 -16.37 3.42 -3.36
CA THR A 61 -16.19 3.42 -4.82
C THR A 61 -14.71 3.42 -5.18
N GLY A 62 -13.88 4.21 -4.46
CA GLY A 62 -12.44 4.24 -4.65
C GLY A 62 -11.78 2.89 -4.41
N SER A 63 -12.06 2.28 -3.25
CA SER A 63 -11.57 0.95 -2.90
C SER A 63 -12.04 -0.13 -3.88
N TRP A 64 -13.31 -0.08 -4.29
CA TRP A 64 -13.91 -1.02 -5.25
C TRP A 64 -13.27 -0.92 -6.64
N ARG A 65 -13.02 0.29 -7.16
CA ARG A 65 -12.31 0.50 -8.43
C ARG A 65 -10.86 0.04 -8.35
N GLY A 66 -10.21 0.26 -7.20
CA GLY A 66 -8.86 -0.22 -6.92
C GLY A 66 -8.70 -1.74 -7.07
N LEU A 67 -9.75 -2.54 -6.79
CA LEU A 67 -9.73 -4.00 -7.00
C LEU A 67 -9.53 -4.39 -8.48
N ALA A 68 -9.92 -3.55 -9.42
CA ALA A 68 -9.77 -3.77 -10.86
C ALA A 68 -8.53 -3.06 -11.45
N GLY A 69 -7.70 -2.43 -10.62
CA GLY A 69 -6.54 -1.67 -11.08
C GLY A 69 -6.88 -0.33 -11.75
N ASP A 70 -8.12 0.15 -11.62
CA ASP A 70 -8.59 1.42 -12.19
C ASP A 70 -8.07 2.60 -11.35
N VAL A 71 -6.82 3.01 -11.63
CA VAL A 71 -6.13 4.11 -10.94
C VAL A 71 -6.91 5.41 -11.04
N GLU A 72 -7.28 5.83 -12.25
CA GLU A 72 -7.91 7.13 -12.47
C GLU A 72 -9.26 7.21 -11.79
N GLY A 73 -10.08 6.17 -11.93
CA GLY A 73 -11.38 6.11 -11.31
C GLY A 73 -11.32 6.00 -9.79
N ALA A 74 -10.36 5.25 -9.24
CA ALA A 74 -10.17 5.16 -7.80
C ALA A 74 -9.75 6.52 -7.20
N GLU A 75 -8.77 7.18 -7.81
CA GLU A 75 -8.32 8.52 -7.41
C GLU A 75 -9.42 9.57 -7.51
N ALA A 76 -10.22 9.54 -8.59
CA ALA A 76 -11.36 10.45 -8.74
C ALA A 76 -12.41 10.24 -7.65
N ALA A 77 -12.71 8.99 -7.28
CA ALA A 77 -13.66 8.67 -6.24
C ALA A 77 -13.21 9.18 -4.85
N PHE A 78 -11.93 8.97 -4.49
CA PHE A 78 -11.41 9.51 -3.23
C PHE A 78 -11.38 11.04 -3.21
N ARG A 79 -11.04 11.70 -4.32
CA ARG A 79 -11.15 13.17 -4.41
C ARG A 79 -12.58 13.67 -4.20
N ASN A 80 -13.58 12.97 -4.71
CA ASN A 80 -14.99 13.30 -4.49
C ASN A 80 -15.39 13.13 -3.02
N SER A 81 -14.96 12.04 -2.36
CA SER A 81 -15.16 11.86 -0.92
C SER A 81 -14.53 13.02 -0.13
N VAL A 82 -13.28 13.39 -0.44
CA VAL A 82 -12.56 14.50 0.21
C VAL A 82 -13.33 15.81 0.09
N ALA A 83 -13.89 16.09 -1.10
CA ALA A 83 -14.68 17.29 -1.35
C ALA A 83 -15.99 17.35 -0.54
N LEU A 84 -16.53 16.20 -0.12
CA LEU A 84 -17.72 16.10 0.73
C LEU A 84 -17.43 16.10 2.23
N GLY A 85 -16.15 15.94 2.61
CA GLY A 85 -15.69 15.93 3.99
C GLY A 85 -14.74 14.77 4.23
N LEU A 86 -13.44 15.08 4.34
CA LEU A 86 -12.40 14.08 4.59
C LEU A 86 -12.31 13.73 6.08
N THR A 87 -12.43 12.45 6.40
CA THR A 87 -12.07 11.91 7.71
C THR A 87 -10.64 11.34 7.68
N ASP A 88 -10.01 11.19 8.84
CA ASP A 88 -8.69 10.52 8.90
C ASP A 88 -8.78 9.06 8.45
N VAL A 89 -9.90 8.39 8.72
CA VAL A 89 -10.19 7.04 8.23
C VAL A 89 -10.25 7.00 6.70
N GLY A 90 -10.92 7.99 6.08
CA GLY A 90 -10.96 8.13 4.62
C GLY A 90 -9.58 8.36 4.02
N ARG A 91 -8.71 9.14 4.69
CA ARG A 91 -7.33 9.37 4.26
C ARG A 91 -6.49 8.10 4.37
N GLU A 92 -6.66 7.32 5.44
CA GLU A 92 -6.02 6.02 5.61
C GLU A 92 -6.45 5.04 4.52
N ASN A 93 -7.74 4.92 4.25
CA ASN A 93 -8.27 4.08 3.17
C ASN A 93 -7.70 4.47 1.80
N TRP A 94 -7.57 5.76 1.53
CA TRP A 94 -6.95 6.24 0.29
C TRP A 94 -5.47 5.84 0.21
N MET A 95 -4.73 5.99 1.30
CA MET A 95 -3.33 5.55 1.37
C MET A 95 -3.20 4.05 1.11
N ILE A 96 -4.02 3.22 1.76
CA ILE A 96 -4.04 1.76 1.58
C ILE A 96 -4.38 1.41 0.13
N MET A 97 -5.37 2.07 -0.47
CA MET A 97 -5.71 1.85 -1.88
C MET A 97 -4.51 2.17 -2.79
N ARG A 98 -3.82 3.30 -2.58
CA ARG A 98 -2.61 3.65 -3.34
C ARG A 98 -1.52 2.61 -3.20
N LEU A 99 -1.29 2.09 -2.00
CA LEU A 99 -0.37 0.96 -1.78
C LEU A 99 -0.81 -0.27 -2.57
N ASN A 100 -2.09 -0.64 -2.55
CA ASN A 100 -2.63 -1.77 -3.30
C ASN A 100 -2.57 -1.60 -4.83
N LEU A 101 -2.52 -0.35 -5.31
CA LEU A 101 -2.28 -0.04 -6.71
C LEU A 101 -0.79 0.07 -7.05
N GLY A 102 0.11 0.10 -6.08
CA GLY A 102 1.54 0.32 -6.30
C GLY A 102 1.89 1.78 -6.65
N LEU A 103 1.18 2.73 -6.03
CA LEU A 103 1.41 4.18 -6.09
C LEU A 103 2.01 4.64 -4.76
N PHE A 104 3.25 4.22 -4.52
CA PHE A 104 3.92 4.35 -3.24
C PHE A 104 4.28 5.80 -2.93
N SER A 105 4.86 6.56 -3.87
CA SER A 105 5.18 7.97 -3.63
C SER A 105 3.93 8.79 -3.30
N GLU A 106 2.81 8.53 -3.96
CA GLU A 106 1.53 9.16 -3.68
C GLU A 106 0.94 8.69 -2.34
N ALA A 107 1.16 7.43 -1.95
CA ALA A 107 0.80 6.94 -0.62
C ALA A 107 1.62 7.66 0.48
N GLN A 108 2.92 7.89 0.26
CA GLN A 108 3.76 8.67 1.19
C GLN A 108 3.24 10.09 1.39
N ALA A 109 2.72 10.72 0.33
CA ALA A 109 2.14 12.06 0.42
C ALA A 109 0.93 12.09 1.37
N LEU A 110 0.07 11.06 1.33
CA LEU A 110 -1.04 10.92 2.28
C LEU A 110 -0.54 10.58 3.68
N TYR A 111 0.47 9.72 3.79
CA TYR A 111 1.08 9.35 5.07
C TYR A 111 1.62 10.56 5.82
N ARG A 112 2.31 11.48 5.12
CA ARG A 112 2.78 12.75 5.71
C ARG A 112 1.64 13.67 6.15
N ALA A 113 0.51 13.61 5.47
CA ALA A 113 -0.67 14.42 5.77
C ALA A 113 -1.57 13.80 6.86
N LEU A 114 -1.39 12.51 7.20
CA LEU A 114 -1.95 11.95 8.41
C LEU A 114 -1.26 12.63 9.59
N GLY A 115 -2.00 13.45 10.35
CA GLY A 115 -1.51 14.12 11.55
C GLY A 115 -1.12 13.13 12.65
N THR A 116 -0.88 13.60 13.88
CA THR A 116 -0.59 12.71 15.02
C THR A 116 -1.74 11.71 15.18
N PRO A 117 -1.55 10.43 14.80
CA PRO A 117 -2.66 9.49 14.76
C PRO A 117 -3.27 9.33 16.14
N SER A 118 -4.56 9.04 16.19
CA SER A 118 -5.16 8.55 17.43
C SER A 118 -4.34 7.35 17.93
N LYS A 119 -4.16 7.21 19.26
CA LYS A 119 -3.35 6.11 19.84
C LYS A 119 -3.80 4.72 19.36
N ARG A 120 -5.05 4.58 18.90
CA ARG A 120 -5.65 3.30 18.51
C ARG A 120 -5.12 2.78 17.17
N ASP A 121 -4.77 3.68 16.25
CA ASP A 121 -4.43 3.32 14.85
C ASP A 121 -2.96 3.59 14.51
N LEU A 122 -2.21 4.16 15.46
CA LEU A 122 -0.81 4.57 15.30
C LEU A 122 0.09 3.45 14.74
N VAL A 123 -0.05 2.21 15.23
CA VAL A 123 0.77 1.08 14.77
C VAL A 123 0.47 0.71 13.33
N ALA A 124 -0.81 0.68 12.94
CA ALA A 124 -1.22 0.34 11.58
C ALA A 124 -0.75 1.41 10.59
N ILE A 125 -0.98 2.68 10.93
CA ILE A 125 -0.55 3.82 10.12
C ILE A 125 0.97 3.83 9.94
N ALA A 126 1.75 3.62 11.01
CA ALA A 126 3.21 3.55 10.92
C ALA A 126 3.69 2.38 10.05
N ARG A 127 3.01 1.23 10.10
CA ARG A 127 3.29 0.11 9.19
C ARG A 127 3.04 0.47 7.73
N TYR A 128 1.94 1.15 7.42
CA TYR A 128 1.69 1.59 6.05
C TYR A 128 2.70 2.62 5.56
N GLY A 129 3.17 3.52 6.43
CA GLY A 129 4.29 4.42 6.13
C GLY A 129 5.56 3.65 5.74
N PHE A 130 5.92 2.63 6.54
CA PHE A 130 7.08 1.79 6.24
C PHE A 130 6.90 0.99 4.93
N LEU A 131 5.71 0.46 4.66
CA LEU A 131 5.38 -0.21 3.39
C LEU A 131 5.42 0.74 2.19
N ALA A 132 5.10 2.02 2.39
CA ALA A 132 5.18 3.07 1.38
C ALA A 132 6.62 3.51 1.06
N GLY A 133 7.61 3.04 1.82
CA GLY A 133 8.99 3.55 1.73
C GLY A 133 9.21 4.87 2.46
N ALA A 134 8.27 5.34 3.29
CA ALA A 134 8.42 6.55 4.11
C ALA A 134 9.20 6.26 5.41
N ILE A 135 10.37 5.64 5.27
CA ILE A 135 11.15 5.09 6.39
C ILE A 135 11.59 6.20 7.36
N GLY A 136 12.10 7.31 6.83
CA GLY A 136 12.52 8.47 7.61
C GLY A 136 11.37 9.02 8.44
N ARG A 137 10.22 9.29 7.80
CA ARG A 137 9.04 9.79 8.51
C ARG A 137 8.49 8.79 9.53
N THR A 138 8.49 7.50 9.22
CA THR A 138 8.04 6.46 10.17
C THR A 138 8.97 6.38 11.37
N ALA A 139 10.29 6.51 11.19
CA ALA A 139 11.24 6.53 12.28
C ALA A 139 11.05 7.75 13.20
N GLU A 140 10.80 8.93 12.62
CA GLU A 140 10.45 10.14 13.40
C GLU A 140 9.19 9.91 14.24
N LEU A 141 8.14 9.33 13.65
CA LEU A 141 6.90 9.03 14.36
C LEU A 141 7.14 8.06 15.54
N ILE A 142 8.00 7.06 15.36
CA ILE A 142 8.38 6.12 16.43
C ILE A 142 9.07 6.88 17.58
N GLU A 143 10.04 7.74 17.26
CA GLU A 143 10.77 8.54 18.26
C GLU A 143 9.84 9.51 19.01
N GLU A 144 9.03 10.28 18.28
CA GLU A 144 8.05 11.25 18.82
C GLU A 144 7.09 10.57 19.80
N THR A 145 6.56 9.40 19.43
CA THR A 145 5.56 8.70 20.23
C THR A 145 6.16 7.91 21.38
N ARG A 146 7.39 7.39 21.24
CA ARG A 146 8.14 6.78 22.35
C ARG A 146 8.46 7.82 23.42
N ALA A 147 8.85 9.03 23.03
CA ALA A 147 9.03 10.15 23.95
C ALA A 147 7.72 10.52 24.68
N ALA A 148 6.57 10.31 24.05
CA ALA A 148 5.24 10.47 24.65
C ALA A 148 4.74 9.23 25.43
N GLY A 149 5.59 8.23 25.66
CA GLY A 149 5.28 7.03 26.46
C GLY A 149 4.53 5.93 25.71
N PHE A 150 4.48 5.96 24.37
CA PHE A 150 3.92 4.86 23.58
C PHE A 150 4.91 3.68 23.50
N ALA A 151 4.42 2.47 23.77
CA ALA A 151 5.20 1.25 23.69
C ALA A 151 5.08 0.63 22.29
N TRP A 152 6.19 0.56 21.57
CA TRP A 152 6.30 -0.11 20.28
C TRP A 152 6.67 -1.59 20.45
N ASN A 153 6.42 -2.39 19.43
CA ASN A 153 7.10 -3.67 19.30
C ASN A 153 8.58 -3.39 19.00
N ASP A 154 9.47 -3.79 19.92
CA ASP A 154 10.87 -3.40 19.86
C ASP A 154 11.59 -3.93 18.61
N GLU A 155 11.33 -5.17 18.20
CA GLU A 155 11.93 -5.77 16.99
C GLU A 155 11.55 -5.00 15.72
N TRP A 156 10.26 -4.68 15.56
CA TRP A 156 9.78 -3.92 14.41
C TRP A 156 10.30 -2.48 14.42
N ALA A 157 10.31 -1.83 15.60
CA ALA A 157 10.86 -0.48 15.73
C ALA A 157 12.36 -0.47 15.40
N GLU A 158 13.13 -1.42 15.92
CA GLU A 158 14.56 -1.58 15.62
C GLU A 158 14.81 -1.80 14.12
N GLN A 159 13.95 -2.59 13.46
CA GLN A 159 14.01 -2.78 12.01
C GLN A 159 13.86 -1.43 11.25
N VAL A 160 12.87 -0.61 11.63
CA VAL A 160 12.64 0.71 11.01
C VAL A 160 13.80 1.66 11.30
N MET A 161 14.28 1.71 12.55
CA MET A 161 15.40 2.56 12.93
C MET A 161 16.69 2.16 12.21
N THR A 162 16.93 0.86 12.02
CA THR A 162 18.07 0.34 11.25
C THR A 162 17.95 0.74 9.78
N ALA A 163 16.75 0.65 9.19
CA ALA A 163 16.53 1.11 7.82
C ALA A 163 16.78 2.62 7.67
N ARG A 164 16.33 3.44 8.64
CA ARG A 164 16.61 4.89 8.67
C ARG A 164 18.12 5.15 8.70
N ARG A 165 18.87 4.42 9.53
CA ARG A 165 20.34 4.55 9.59
C ARG A 165 20.97 4.28 8.23
N ILE A 166 20.59 3.19 7.56
CA ILE A 166 21.11 2.85 6.22
C ILE A 166 20.83 3.98 5.23
N MET A 167 19.61 4.53 5.24
CA MET A 167 19.24 5.64 4.37
C MET A 167 20.08 6.90 4.61
N VAL A 168 20.32 7.27 5.86
CA VAL A 168 21.18 8.41 6.22
C VAL A 168 22.61 8.19 5.75
N GLU A 169 23.17 7.00 5.96
CA GLU A 169 24.54 6.68 5.54
C GLU A 169 24.73 6.61 4.02
N THR A 170 23.64 6.40 3.26
CA THR A 170 23.67 6.19 1.81
C THR A 170 23.05 7.34 1.02
N ASP A 171 22.66 8.41 1.72
CA ASP A 171 22.00 9.60 1.16
C ASP A 171 20.76 9.26 0.31
N VAL A 172 19.98 8.29 0.80
CA VAL A 172 18.69 7.90 0.20
C VAL A 172 17.56 8.56 0.97
N THR A 173 16.70 9.28 0.26
CA THR A 173 15.50 9.94 0.80
C THR A 173 14.26 9.08 0.68
N ASP A 174 13.24 9.34 1.52
CA ASP A 174 11.92 8.68 1.40
C ASP A 174 11.33 8.83 -0.02
N GLN A 175 11.54 10.00 -0.65
CA GLN A 175 11.07 10.26 -2.01
C GLN A 175 11.80 9.40 -3.06
N GLN A 176 13.09 9.10 -2.88
CA GLN A 176 13.80 8.17 -3.76
C GLN A 176 13.30 6.74 -3.55
N ALA A 177 13.09 6.33 -2.29
CA ALA A 177 12.53 5.02 -1.95
C ALA A 177 11.14 4.81 -2.58
N GLY A 178 10.25 5.81 -2.46
CA GLY A 178 8.91 5.78 -3.05
C GLY A 178 8.95 5.63 -4.58
N ARG A 179 9.79 6.40 -5.27
CA ARG A 179 9.93 6.34 -6.73
C ARG A 179 10.44 4.99 -7.23
N LEU A 180 11.39 4.38 -6.52
CA LEU A 180 11.86 3.03 -6.84
C LEU A 180 10.72 2.00 -6.69
N LEU A 181 9.91 2.13 -5.64
CA LEU A 181 8.74 1.28 -5.45
C LEU A 181 7.66 1.50 -6.54
N ASP A 182 7.47 2.73 -7.01
CA ASP A 182 6.53 3.05 -8.10
C ASP A 182 6.92 2.38 -9.41
N CYS A 183 8.21 2.23 -9.68
CA CYS A 183 8.71 1.47 -10.84
C CYS A 183 8.22 0.02 -10.78
N ALA A 184 8.34 -0.64 -9.63
CA ALA A 184 7.81 -1.99 -9.43
C ALA A 184 6.28 -2.03 -9.47
N GLY A 185 5.60 -1.07 -8.85
CA GLY A 185 4.14 -0.94 -8.93
C GLY A 185 3.63 -0.82 -10.36
N THR A 186 4.32 -0.05 -11.20
CA THR A 186 4.01 0.12 -12.63
C THR A 186 4.11 -1.19 -13.39
N VAL A 187 5.20 -1.94 -13.18
CA VAL A 187 5.39 -3.26 -13.80
C VAL A 187 4.30 -4.23 -13.33
N LEU A 188 4.03 -4.31 -12.03
CA LEU A 188 2.98 -5.19 -11.50
C LEU A 188 1.60 -4.87 -12.07
N ARG A 189 1.22 -3.59 -12.15
CA ARG A 189 -0.05 -3.16 -12.78
C ARG A 189 -0.14 -3.58 -14.24
N ARG A 190 0.94 -3.40 -15.01
CA ARG A 190 1.00 -3.83 -16.43
C ARG A 190 0.72 -5.33 -16.59
N HIS A 191 1.16 -6.12 -15.61
CA HIS A 191 0.97 -7.58 -15.58
C HIS A 191 -0.28 -8.03 -14.80
N GLY A 192 -1.13 -7.10 -14.35
CA GLY A 192 -2.38 -7.41 -13.66
C GLY A 192 -2.22 -7.88 -12.21
N PHE A 193 -1.09 -7.58 -11.56
CA PHE A 193 -0.79 -7.99 -10.18
C PHE A 193 -0.84 -6.83 -9.20
N ARG A 194 -1.27 -7.15 -7.98
CA ARG A 194 -1.19 -6.28 -6.82
C ARG A 194 0.12 -6.50 -6.07
N PRO A 195 0.71 -5.44 -5.51
CA PRO A 195 1.90 -5.57 -4.69
C PRO A 195 1.57 -6.20 -3.33
N VAL A 196 2.29 -7.27 -2.98
CA VAL A 196 2.39 -7.74 -1.58
C VAL A 196 3.79 -7.41 -1.10
N VAL A 197 3.92 -6.31 -0.36
CA VAL A 197 5.20 -5.72 -0.02
C VAL A 197 5.72 -6.27 1.30
N VAL A 198 6.95 -6.77 1.28
CA VAL A 198 7.67 -7.22 2.47
C VAL A 198 9.03 -6.52 2.54
N PRO A 199 9.16 -5.47 3.38
CA PRO A 199 10.44 -4.85 3.66
C PRO A 199 11.37 -5.84 4.36
N ARG A 200 12.65 -5.85 3.95
CA ARG A 200 13.72 -6.61 4.58
C ARG A 200 14.89 -5.68 4.80
N VAL A 201 15.38 -5.64 6.03
CA VAL A 201 16.50 -4.79 6.43
C VAL A 201 17.63 -5.72 6.83
N LEU A 202 18.78 -5.55 6.19
CA LEU A 202 20.00 -6.28 6.51
C LEU A 202 21.08 -5.26 6.82
N TYR A 203 21.60 -5.32 8.04
CA TYR A 203 22.73 -4.51 8.45
C TYR A 203 23.77 -5.41 9.13
N VAL A 204 24.93 -5.50 8.50
CA VAL A 204 26.13 -6.14 9.03
C VAL A 204 27.24 -5.12 8.84
N GLU A 205 27.75 -4.59 9.95
CA GLU A 205 28.81 -3.58 9.96
C GLU A 205 30.00 -4.04 9.09
N ASP A 206 30.51 -3.11 8.29
CA ASP A 206 31.60 -3.32 7.31
C ASP A 206 31.40 -4.40 6.23
N ILE A 207 30.26 -5.10 6.22
CA ILE A 207 29.99 -6.21 5.29
C ILE A 207 28.86 -5.85 4.31
N CYS A 208 27.68 -5.54 4.83
CA CYS A 208 26.51 -5.30 4.00
C CYS A 208 25.49 -4.43 4.73
N ARG A 209 24.99 -3.42 4.02
CA ARG A 209 23.87 -2.59 4.46
C ARG A 209 22.87 -2.49 3.33
N SER A 210 21.68 -3.03 3.54
CA SER A 210 20.63 -2.94 2.54
C SER A 210 19.22 -2.88 3.13
N VAL A 211 18.38 -2.10 2.45
CA VAL A 211 16.93 -2.13 2.58
C VAL A 211 16.38 -2.68 1.26
N ASN A 212 15.77 -3.86 1.32
CA ASN A 212 15.13 -4.51 0.18
C ASN A 212 13.63 -4.54 0.38
N TYR A 213 12.88 -4.00 -0.58
CA TYR A 213 11.45 -4.19 -0.66
C TYR A 213 11.14 -5.38 -1.59
N SER A 214 10.71 -6.48 -1.00
CA SER A 214 10.29 -7.68 -1.73
C SER A 214 8.81 -7.61 -2.06
N LEU A 215 8.46 -7.48 -3.34
CA LEU A 215 7.10 -7.60 -3.85
C LEU A 215 6.84 -9.05 -4.24
N ARG A 216 6.01 -9.74 -3.45
CA ARG A 216 5.69 -11.16 -3.64
C ARG A 216 4.55 -11.33 -4.63
N ILE A 217 4.71 -12.22 -5.60
CA ILE A 217 3.69 -12.58 -6.58
C ILE A 217 3.64 -14.10 -6.78
N PRO A 218 2.47 -14.68 -7.12
CA PRO A 218 2.29 -16.13 -7.24
C PRO A 218 2.77 -16.65 -8.61
N LEU A 219 3.99 -16.30 -9.00
CA LEU A 219 4.57 -16.71 -10.27
C LEU A 219 5.81 -17.58 -10.04
N PRO A 220 6.12 -18.49 -10.98
CA PRO A 220 7.39 -19.19 -10.98
C PRO A 220 8.56 -18.20 -11.01
N TRP A 221 9.70 -18.62 -10.44
CA TRP A 221 10.89 -17.78 -10.33
C TRP A 221 11.31 -17.12 -11.65
N GLN A 222 11.27 -17.86 -12.77
CA GLN A 222 11.68 -17.32 -14.08
C GLN A 222 10.84 -16.12 -14.51
N GLN A 223 9.51 -16.18 -14.33
CA GLN A 223 8.62 -15.09 -14.72
C GLN A 223 8.80 -13.88 -13.80
N ALA A 224 8.95 -14.11 -12.49
CA ALA A 224 9.28 -13.05 -11.54
C ALA A 224 10.64 -12.40 -11.85
N HIS A 225 11.62 -13.19 -12.29
CA HIS A 225 12.93 -12.71 -12.73
C HIS A 225 12.83 -11.82 -13.97
N ASP A 226 12.02 -12.19 -14.96
CA ASP A 226 11.79 -11.38 -16.16
C ASP A 226 11.13 -10.04 -15.79
N MET A 227 10.15 -10.05 -14.89
CA MET A 227 9.53 -8.83 -14.37
C MET A 227 10.55 -7.95 -13.61
N LYS A 228 11.50 -8.54 -12.87
CA LYS A 228 12.59 -7.77 -12.22
C LYS A 228 13.42 -7.00 -13.25
N HIS A 229 13.73 -7.59 -14.41
CA HIS A 229 14.42 -6.87 -15.48
C HIS A 229 13.58 -5.73 -16.06
N GLU A 230 12.25 -5.89 -16.12
CA GLU A 230 11.37 -4.77 -16.49
C GLU A 230 11.42 -3.64 -15.47
N VAL A 231 11.52 -3.93 -14.17
CA VAL A 231 11.67 -2.91 -13.12
C VAL A 231 12.94 -2.11 -13.33
N ILE A 232 14.08 -2.78 -13.57
CA ILE A 232 15.36 -2.09 -13.83
C ILE A 232 15.26 -1.19 -15.08
N ARG A 233 14.53 -1.63 -16.12
CA ARG A 233 14.27 -0.80 -17.30
C ARG A 233 13.36 0.39 -16.99
N GLU A 234 12.39 0.22 -16.10
CA GLU A 234 11.48 1.28 -15.65
C GLU A 234 12.25 2.32 -14.80
N GLU A 235 13.09 1.85 -13.88
CA GLU A 235 14.03 2.66 -13.08
C GLU A 235 14.91 3.53 -13.98
N GLY A 236 15.54 2.93 -15.00
CA GLY A 236 16.36 3.65 -15.97
C GLY A 236 15.58 4.71 -16.76
N ARG A 237 14.31 4.45 -17.10
CA ARG A 237 13.45 5.43 -17.79
C ARG A 237 13.04 6.59 -16.91
N GLN A 238 12.84 6.36 -15.61
CA GLN A 238 12.42 7.38 -14.65
C GLN A 238 13.61 8.13 -14.01
N GLY A 239 14.85 7.78 -14.39
CA GLY A 239 16.06 8.34 -13.77
C GLY A 239 16.21 7.96 -12.29
N ALA A 240 15.51 6.91 -11.86
CA ALA A 240 15.56 6.39 -10.50
C ALA A 240 16.69 5.36 -10.42
N LEU A 241 17.93 5.81 -10.28
CA LEU A 241 19.05 4.89 -10.05
C LEU A 241 19.02 4.42 -8.59
N ALA A 242 18.82 3.12 -8.40
CA ALA A 242 18.95 2.49 -7.10
C ALA A 242 20.36 2.72 -6.54
N ALA A 243 20.48 3.32 -5.36
CA ALA A 243 21.70 3.24 -4.58
C ALA A 243 21.94 1.76 -4.24
N PHE A 244 23.19 1.27 -4.24
CA PHE A 244 23.48 -0.15 -3.95
C PHE A 244 22.87 -0.68 -2.64
N ALA A 245 22.58 0.21 -1.69
CA ALA A 245 21.97 -0.11 -0.40
C ALA A 245 20.42 -0.12 -0.41
N PHE A 246 19.76 0.33 -1.47
CA PHE A 246 18.30 0.35 -1.55
C PHE A 246 17.82 -0.20 -2.89
N TYR A 247 17.11 -1.32 -2.86
CA TYR A 247 16.63 -1.94 -4.09
C TYR A 247 15.27 -2.61 -3.89
N VAL A 248 14.59 -2.81 -5.01
CA VAL A 248 13.28 -3.42 -5.07
C VAL A 248 13.38 -4.74 -5.82
N THR A 249 12.77 -5.79 -5.29
CA THR A 249 12.77 -7.12 -5.91
C THR A 249 11.35 -7.63 -6.10
N ILE A 250 11.08 -8.24 -7.26
CA ILE A 250 9.88 -9.05 -7.47
C ILE A 250 10.27 -10.51 -7.23
N ASN A 251 9.63 -11.14 -6.25
CA ASN A 251 9.92 -12.52 -5.87
C ASN A 251 8.70 -13.40 -6.16
N GLY A 252 8.95 -14.49 -6.91
CA GLY A 252 7.97 -15.52 -7.15
C GLY A 252 7.83 -16.41 -5.93
N GLU A 253 6.59 -16.68 -5.53
CA GLU A 253 6.26 -17.69 -4.53
C GLU A 253 5.42 -18.78 -5.21
N SER A 254 5.92 -20.01 -5.20
CA SER A 254 5.13 -21.17 -5.58
C SER A 254 4.06 -21.37 -4.51
N LEU A 255 2.79 -21.12 -4.85
CA LEU A 255 1.64 -21.50 -4.03
C LEU A 255 1.41 -23.01 -4.06
#